data_AF-A0A3D8J0W7-F1
#
_entry.id   AF-A0A3D8J0W7-F1
#
_cell.length_a   1.000
_cell.length_b   1.000
_cell.length_c   1.000
_cell.angle_alpha   90.00
_cell.angle_beta   90.00
_cell.angle_gamma   90.00
#
_symmetry.space_group_name_H-M   'P 1'
#
loop_
_entity.id
_entity.type
_entity.pdbx_description
1 polymer ?
#
loop_
_entity_poly.entity_id
_entity_poly.type
_entity_poly.pdbx_seq_one_letter_code
_entity_poly.pdbx_strand_id
1 'polypeptide(L)'
;MNTKLENRKVLAILDFFYGFFFGCAIFAASLAFIIIPYFFSAILLAVSLFAIFIFLMLMIKYFRMRMELAQMTFDVQVRIYESQQQILHALGVDKEKHLDIDNAKDSSSH
;
A
#
# COMPACT_ATOMS: atom_id res chain seq x y z
N MET A 1 10.80 -4.19 -9.26
CA MET A 1 9.67 -4.19 -10.22
C MET A 1 8.60 -5.28 -9.92
N ASN A 2 8.91 -6.32 -9.13
CA ASN A 2 7.99 -7.45 -8.85
C ASN A 2 6.87 -7.15 -7.83
N THR A 3 7.16 -6.37 -6.79
CA THR A 3 6.23 -6.03 -5.69
C THR A 3 5.00 -5.22 -6.12
N LYS A 4 5.12 -4.42 -7.20
CA LYS A 4 4.00 -3.64 -7.75
C LYS A 4 2.95 -4.52 -8.43
N LEU A 5 3.38 -5.67 -8.97
CA LEU A 5 2.51 -6.65 -9.61
C LEU A 5 1.80 -7.55 -8.57
N GLU A 6 2.51 -7.93 -7.50
CA GLU A 6 1.92 -8.66 -6.37
C GLU A 6 0.85 -7.84 -5.66
N ASN A 7 1.11 -6.56 -5.37
CA ASN A 7 0.12 -5.68 -4.75
C ASN A 7 -1.14 -5.52 -5.62
N ARG A 8 -1.01 -5.52 -6.95
CA ARG A 8 -2.17 -5.50 -7.87
C ARG A 8 -2.94 -6.82 -7.86
N LYS A 9 -2.26 -7.97 -7.76
CA LYS A 9 -2.90 -9.29 -7.64
C LYS A 9 -3.67 -9.42 -6.34
N VAL A 10 -3.07 -9.02 -5.22
CA VAL A 10 -3.74 -9.01 -3.90
C VAL A 10 -4.96 -8.10 -3.95
N LEU A 11 -4.86 -6.94 -4.60
CA LEU A 11 -5.98 -6.01 -4.75
C LEU A 11 -7.14 -6.58 -5.56
N ALA A 12 -6.85 -7.26 -6.68
CA ALA A 12 -7.86 -7.92 -7.51
C ALA A 12 -8.56 -9.06 -6.77
N ILE A 13 -7.81 -9.83 -5.97
CA ILE A 13 -8.34 -10.90 -5.13
C ILE A 13 -9.25 -10.31 -4.05
N LEU A 14 -8.86 -9.19 -3.43
CA LEU A 14 -9.67 -8.53 -2.41
C LEU A 14 -10.99 -7.98 -2.97
N ASP A 15 -10.97 -7.39 -4.17
CA ASP A 15 -12.17 -6.93 -4.87
C ASP A 15 -13.10 -8.10 -5.26
N PHE A 16 -12.51 -9.23 -5.69
CA PHE A 16 -13.27 -10.45 -5.97
C PHE A 16 -13.96 -10.98 -4.71
N PHE A 17 -13.23 -11.10 -3.60
CA PHE A 17 -13.82 -11.51 -2.32
C PHE A 17 -14.88 -10.51 -1.86
N TYR A 18 -14.68 -9.21 -2.06
CA TYR A 18 -15.67 -8.19 -1.75
C TYR A 18 -17.00 -8.40 -2.49
N GLY A 19 -16.96 -8.57 -3.82
CA GLY A 19 -18.15 -8.84 -4.62
C GLY A 19 -18.82 -10.17 -4.27
N PHE A 20 -18.01 -11.21 -4.01
CA PHE A 20 -18.49 -12.53 -3.59
C PHE A 20 -19.21 -12.47 -2.24
N PHE A 21 -18.61 -11.82 -1.24
CA PHE A 21 -19.20 -11.66 0.08
C PHE A 21 -20.48 -10.82 0.05
N PHE A 22 -20.52 -9.77 -0.77
CA PHE A 22 -21.74 -8.98 -0.97
C PHE A 22 -22.87 -9.81 -1.58
N GLY A 23 -22.58 -10.61 -2.60
CA GLY A 23 -23.55 -11.55 -3.18
C GLY A 23 -24.04 -12.60 -2.18
N CYS A 24 -23.13 -13.20 -1.40
CA CYS A 24 -23.48 -14.12 -0.33
C CYS A 24 -24.35 -13.46 0.75
N ALA A 25 -24.11 -12.20 1.09
CA ALA A 25 -24.91 -11.45 2.06
C ALA A 25 -26.35 -11.27 1.59
N ILE A 26 -26.54 -10.86 0.33
CA ILE A 26 -27.86 -10.70 -0.28
C ILE A 26 -28.57 -12.05 -0.34
N PHE A 27 -27.87 -13.09 -0.79
CA PHE A 27 -28.44 -14.44 -0.87
C PHE A 27 -28.86 -14.96 0.51
N ALA A 28 -28.00 -14.82 1.52
CA ALA A 28 -28.30 -15.22 2.90
C ALA A 28 -29.46 -14.43 3.49
N ALA A 29 -29.55 -13.12 3.23
CA ALA A 29 -30.67 -12.29 3.66
C ALA A 29 -31.99 -12.73 3.01
N SER A 30 -32.00 -12.99 1.69
CA SER A 30 -33.16 -13.54 0.99
C SER A 30 -33.56 -14.91 1.50
N LEU A 31 -32.59 -15.78 1.80
CA LEU A 31 -32.84 -17.11 2.35
C LEU A 31 -33.41 -17.05 3.78
N ALA A 32 -32.91 -16.14 4.61
CA ALA A 32 -33.42 -15.90 5.97
C ALA A 32 -34.87 -15.43 5.97
N PHE A 33 -35.27 -14.60 5.00
CA PHE A 33 -36.66 -14.19 4.80
C PHE A 33 -37.59 -15.35 4.42
N ILE A 34 -37.07 -16.38 3.75
CA ILE A 34 -37.85 -17.57 3.35
C ILE A 34 -38.00 -18.55 4.51
N ILE A 35 -36.95 -18.72 5.33
CA ILE A 35 -36.89 -19.76 6.36
C ILE A 35 -37.51 -19.31 7.70
N ILE A 36 -37.41 -18.03 8.04
CA ILE A 36 -37.83 -17.55 9.37
C ILE A 36 -39.31 -17.11 9.31
N PRO A 37 -40.21 -17.73 10.10
CA PRO A 37 -41.63 -17.37 10.11
C PRO A 37 -41.90 -15.99 10.74
N TYR A 38 -40.92 -15.43 11.45
CA TYR A 38 -40.98 -14.13 12.12
C TYR A 38 -40.23 -13.05 11.32
N PHE A 39 -40.99 -12.32 10.50
CA PHE A 39 -40.52 -11.21 9.64
C PHE A 39 -39.59 -10.22 10.38
N PHE A 40 -39.92 -9.87 11.62
CA PHE A 40 -39.17 -8.89 12.39
C PHE A 40 -37.77 -9.35 12.79
N SER A 41 -37.61 -10.61 13.24
CA SER A 41 -36.30 -11.17 13.59
C SER A 41 -35.41 -11.37 12.36
N ALA A 42 -36.00 -11.75 11.22
CA ALA A 42 -35.27 -11.86 9.95
C ALA A 42 -34.71 -10.50 9.50
N ILE A 43 -35.51 -9.43 9.62
CA ILE A 43 -35.07 -8.07 9.28
C ILE A 43 -33.94 -7.61 10.20
N LEU A 44 -34.07 -7.80 11.52
CA LEU A 44 -33.02 -7.44 12.47
C LEU A 44 -31.70 -8.15 12.15
N LEU A 45 -31.77 -9.43 11.78
CA LEU A 45 -30.61 -10.22 11.40
C LEU A 45 -30.01 -9.71 10.08
N ALA A 46 -30.83 -9.44 9.07
CA ALA A 46 -30.37 -8.88 7.79
C ALA A 46 -29.72 -7.50 7.94
N VAL A 47 -30.31 -6.59 8.73
CA VAL A 47 -29.74 -5.26 9.01
C VAL A 47 -28.43 -5.38 9.78
N SER A 48 -28.33 -6.29 10.75
CA SER A 48 -27.09 -6.51 11.50
C SER A 48 -25.96 -7.04 10.61
N LEU A 49 -26.25 -7.99 9.72
CA LEU A 49 -25.29 -8.49 8.74
C LEU A 49 -24.87 -7.38 7.78
N PHE A 50 -25.83 -6.60 7.28
CA PHE A 50 -25.54 -5.49 6.39
C PHE A 50 -24.63 -4.44 7.04
N ALA A 51 -24.87 -4.10 8.31
CA ALA A 51 -24.00 -3.20 9.07
C ALA A 51 -22.57 -3.72 9.21
N ILE A 52 -22.40 -5.03 9.46
CA ILE A 52 -21.07 -5.67 9.50
C ILE A 52 -20.38 -5.54 8.14
N PHE A 53 -21.09 -5.75 7.03
CA PHE A 53 -20.53 -5.58 5.68
C PHE A 53 -20.11 -4.14 5.40
N ILE A 54 -20.91 -3.13 5.79
CA ILE A 54 -20.51 -1.72 5.66
C ILE A 54 -19.29 -1.42 6.51
N PHE A 55 -19.22 -1.93 7.74
CA PHE A 55 -18.06 -1.74 8.59
C PHE A 55 -16.80 -2.38 7.99
N LEU A 56 -16.92 -3.58 7.46
CA LEU A 56 -15.83 -4.28 6.77
C LEU A 56 -15.39 -3.51 5.51
N MET A 57 -16.33 -2.95 4.75
CA MET A 57 -16.06 -2.08 3.59
C MET A 57 -15.25 -0.84 4.00
N LEU A 58 -15.64 -0.18 5.08
CA LEU A 58 -14.92 0.97 5.61
C LEU A 58 -13.51 0.60 6.06
N MET A 59 -13.36 -0.53 6.74
CA MET A 59 -12.05 -1.04 7.16
C MET A 59 -11.14 -1.33 5.96
N ILE A 60 -11.64 -2.03 4.95
CA ILE A 60 -10.87 -2.33 3.73
C ILE A 60 -10.45 -1.03 3.03
N LYS A 61 -11.36 -0.07 2.88
CA LYS A 61 -11.06 1.24 2.28
C LYS A 61 -10.02 2.01 3.09
N TYR A 62 -10.11 1.95 4.41
CA TYR A 62 -9.13 2.54 5.32
C TYR A 62 -7.75 1.89 5.16
N PHE A 63 -7.68 0.56 5.17
CA PHE A 63 -6.43 -0.18 4.95
C PHE A 63 -5.82 0.12 3.58
N ARG A 64 -6.64 0.24 2.53
CA ARG A 64 -6.19 0.64 1.19
C ARG A 64 -5.51 2.00 1.21
N MET A 65 -6.16 3.01 1.80
CA MET A 65 -5.61 4.37 1.89
C MET A 65 -4.31 4.38 2.69
N ARG A 66 -4.25 3.63 3.80
CA ARG A 66 -3.02 3.49 4.61
C ARG A 66 -1.89 2.82 3.84
N MET A 67 -2.18 1.77 3.07
CA MET A 67 -1.19 1.06 2.29
C MET A 67 -0.65 1.91 1.13
N GLU A 68 -1.51 2.69 0.48
CA GLU A 68 -1.13 3.65 -0.55
C GLU A 68 -0.23 4.76 0.03
N LEU A 69 -0.58 5.30 1.21
CA LEU A 69 0.27 6.26 1.93
C LEU A 69 1.63 5.66 2.31
N ALA A 70 1.65 4.41 2.77
CA ALA A 70 2.89 3.72 3.12
C ALA A 70 3.79 3.51 1.90
N GLN A 71 3.19 3.18 0.75
CA GLN A 71 3.92 3.06 -0.52
C GLN A 71 4.51 4.39 -0.97
N MET A 72 3.74 5.49 -0.90
CA MET A 72 4.24 6.82 -1.24
C MET A 72 5.39 7.23 -0.32
N THR A 73 5.26 6.99 0.98
CA THR A 73 6.31 7.29 1.96
C THR A 73 7.58 6.49 1.69
N PHE A 74 7.45 5.20 1.39
CA PHE A 74 8.57 4.33 1.07
C PHE A 74 9.29 4.79 -0.21
N ASP A 75 8.53 5.12 -1.27
CA ASP A 75 9.08 5.61 -2.54
C ASP A 75 9.85 6.93 -2.38
N VAL A 76 9.37 7.81 -1.50
CA VAL A 76 10.09 9.04 -1.13
C VAL A 76 11.38 8.74 -0.36
N GLN A 77 11.36 7.83 0.61
CA GLN A 77 12.56 7.45 1.37
C GLN A 77 13.64 6.83 0.46
N VAL A 78 13.24 5.97 -0.48
CA VAL A 78 14.16 5.38 -1.46
C VAL A 78 14.79 6.46 -2.34
N ARG A 79 13.99 7.41 -2.86
CA ARG A 79 14.53 8.54 -3.66
C ARG A 79 15.50 9.42 -2.87
N ILE A 80 15.22 9.66 -1.59
CA ILE A 80 16.12 10.43 -0.72
C ILE A 80 17.44 9.68 -0.52
N TYR A 81 17.39 8.38 -0.29
CA TYR A 81 18.59 7.54 -0.13
C TYR A 81 19.45 7.51 -1.40
N GLU A 82 18.83 7.33 -2.57
CA GLU A 82 19.54 7.39 -3.87
C GLU A 82 20.20 8.75 -4.09
N SER A 83 19.48 9.84 -3.78
CA SER A 83 20.03 11.20 -3.89
C SER A 83 21.22 11.42 -2.94
N GLN A 84 21.12 10.93 -1.69
CA GLN A 84 22.25 10.99 -0.75
C GLN A 84 23.46 10.18 -1.23
N GLN A 85 23.25 8.99 -1.80
CA GLN A 85 24.35 8.22 -2.39
C GLN A 85 25.01 8.95 -3.57
N GLN A 86 24.23 9.59 -4.44
CA GLN A 86 24.77 10.37 -5.55
C GLN A 86 25.59 11.58 -5.08
N ILE A 87 25.10 12.30 -4.07
CA ILE A 87 25.83 13.43 -3.47
C ILE A 87 27.13 12.94 -2.81
N LEU A 88 27.08 11.84 -2.06
CA LEU A 88 28.26 11.28 -1.40
C LEU A 88 29.32 10.84 -2.42
N HIS A 89 28.90 10.21 -3.52
CA HIS A 89 29.79 9.82 -4.60
C HIS A 89 30.39 11.05 -5.32
N ALA A 90 29.59 12.09 -5.58
CA ALA A 90 30.08 13.32 -6.19
C ALA A 90 31.12 14.03 -5.30
N LEU A 91 30.88 14.12 -3.98
CA LEU A 91 31.83 14.67 -3.02
C LEU A 91 33.10 13.81 -2.87
N GLY A 92 32.99 12.49 -2.95
CA GLY A 92 34.14 11.59 -2.94
C GLY A 92 35.07 11.81 -4.15
N VAL A 93 34.48 11.90 -5.35
CA VAL A 93 35.21 12.16 -6.60
C VAL A 93 35.84 13.55 -6.62
N ASP A 94 35.16 14.55 -6.06
CA ASP A 94 35.69 15.93 -6.00
C ASP A 94 36.88 16.04 -5.02
N LYS A 95 36.82 15.30 -3.91
CA LYS A 95 37.92 15.23 -2.94
C LYS A 95 39.16 14.56 -3.50
N GLU A 96 38.99 13.51 -4.30
CA GLU A 96 40.09 12.79 -4.96
C GLU A 96 40.77 13.67 -6.03
N LYS A 97 39.99 14.41 -6.82
CA LYS A 97 40.52 15.41 -7.77
C LYS A 97 41.27 16.56 -7.07
N HIS A 98 40.79 17.01 -5.91
CA HIS A 98 41.45 18.10 -5.20
C HIS A 98 42.80 17.66 -4.60
N LEU A 99 42.89 16.42 -4.12
CA LEU A 99 44.14 15.82 -3.62
C LEU A 99 45.19 15.63 -4.73
N ASP A 100 44.79 15.22 -5.94
CA ASP A 100 45.71 15.10 -7.07
C ASP A 100 46.25 16.45 -7.55
N ILE A 101 45.43 17.51 -7.50
CA ILE A 101 45.85 18.86 -7.90
C ILE A 101 46.84 19.47 -6.89
N ASP A 102 46.61 19.27 -5.59
CA ASP A 102 47.52 19.79 -4.56
C ASP A 102 48.86 19.04 -4.56
N ASN A 103 48.85 17.73 -4.80
CA ASN A 103 50.07 16.92 -4.89
C ASN A 103 50.88 17.22 -6.17
N ALA A 104 50.20 17.49 -7.30
CA ALA A 104 50.86 17.93 -8.53
C ALA A 104 51.52 19.31 -8.39
N LYS A 105 50.92 20.21 -7.59
CA LYS A 105 51.47 21.56 -7.37
C LYS A 105 52.76 21.55 -6.56
N ASP A 106 52.83 20.72 -5.52
CA ASP A 106 54.01 20.57 -4.65
C ASP A 106 55.20 19.92 -5.38
N SER A 107 54.92 19.06 -6.37
CA SER A 107 55.96 18.42 -7.20
C SER A 107 56.57 19.31 -8.30
N SER A 108 55.98 20.48 -8.60
CA SER A 108 56.50 21.42 -9.60
C SER A 108 57.40 22.53 -9.02
N SER A 109 57.48 22.62 -7.69
CA SER A 109 58.26 23.60 -6.93
C SER A 109 59.65 23.13 -6.49
N HIS A 110 60.09 21.95 -6.94
CA HIS A 110 61.42 21.41 -6.65
C HIS A 110 62.28 21.24 -7.92
#